data_AF-A0A3S4FD31-F1
#
_entry.id   AF-A0A3S4FD31-F1
#
_cell.length_a   1.000
_cell.length_b   1.000
_cell.length_c   1.000
_cell.angle_alpha   90.00
_cell.angle_beta   90.00
_cell.angle_gamma   90.00
#
_symmetry.space_group_name_H-M   'P 1'
#
loop_
_entity.id
_entity.type
_entity.pdbx_description
1 polymer ?
#
loop_
_entity_poly.entity_id
_entity_poly.type
_entity_poly.pdbx_seq_one_letter_code
_entity_poly.pdbx_strand_id
1 'polypeptide(L)'
;MQDRQKAQDYRALLLADTPLIDVRAPIEFEQGAMPGAINLPLMMDDERAAVGTCYKRQGADAALALGHRLVCGDIRQQRLEAWKAAYQRFPNGYLCCARGGQRSHIVQRWLQETGIDCPLIEGGYKALRQTAIQATWQLAQNRYF
;
A
#
# COMPACT_ATOMS: atom_id res chain seq x y z
N MET A 1 13.48 -19.35 12.06
CA MET A 1 13.41 -18.40 10.93
C MET A 1 13.02 -19.18 9.69
N GLN A 2 11.72 -19.34 9.43
CA GLN A 2 11.21 -20.14 8.31
C GLN A 2 9.98 -19.45 7.71
N ASP A 3 9.99 -19.34 6.38
CA ASP A 3 8.84 -19.28 5.46
C ASP A 3 7.71 -18.28 5.71
N ARG A 4 7.98 -16.99 5.45
CA ARG A 4 6.90 -16.01 5.16
C ARG A 4 6.76 -15.66 3.68
N GLN A 5 7.55 -16.25 2.79
CA GLN A 5 7.41 -16.10 1.33
C GLN A 5 6.46 -17.15 0.74
N LYS A 6 5.29 -17.37 1.37
CA LYS A 6 4.20 -18.09 0.70
C LYS A 6 3.54 -17.09 -0.25
N ALA A 7 3.36 -17.48 -1.51
CA ALA A 7 2.53 -16.73 -2.45
C ALA A 7 1.24 -16.28 -1.74
N GLN A 8 1.00 -14.98 -1.71
CA GLN A 8 -0.12 -14.45 -0.94
C GLN A 8 -1.43 -14.94 -1.54
N ASP A 9 -2.25 -15.61 -0.73
CA ASP A 9 -3.62 -15.93 -1.11
C ASP A 9 -4.48 -14.67 -1.00
N TYR A 10 -4.48 -13.89 -2.08
CA TYR A 10 -5.27 -12.66 -2.15
C TYR A 10 -6.77 -12.94 -1.95
N ARG A 11 -7.27 -14.12 -2.32
CA ARG A 11 -8.68 -14.45 -2.14
C ARG A 11 -9.01 -14.64 -0.66
N ALA A 12 -8.15 -15.33 0.09
CA ALA A 12 -8.29 -15.43 1.54
C ALA A 12 -8.23 -14.06 2.22
N LEU A 13 -7.30 -13.19 1.82
CA LEU A 13 -7.20 -11.82 2.36
C LEU A 13 -8.46 -10.98 2.10
N LEU A 14 -9.03 -11.09 0.89
CA LEU A 14 -10.25 -10.39 0.51
C LEU A 14 -11.50 -10.90 1.25
N LEU A 15 -11.51 -12.17 1.69
CA LEU A 15 -12.63 -12.77 2.42
C LEU A 15 -12.55 -12.57 3.93
N ALA A 16 -11.35 -12.35 4.48
CA ALA A 16 -11.11 -12.32 5.91
C ALA A 16 -11.19 -10.93 6.56
N ASP A 17 -11.78 -9.93 5.88
CA ASP A 17 -11.82 -8.52 6.31
C ASP A 17 -10.46 -8.02 6.85
N THR A 18 -9.37 -8.46 6.19
CA THR A 18 -8.02 -8.21 6.69
C THR A 18 -7.74 -6.70 6.67
N PRO A 19 -7.31 -6.09 7.80
CA PRO A 19 -7.03 -4.66 7.83
C PRO A 19 -5.97 -4.28 6.80
N LEU A 20 -6.30 -3.31 5.95
CA LEU A 20 -5.41 -2.81 4.91
C LEU A 20 -5.08 -1.35 5.18
N ILE A 21 -3.79 -1.06 5.29
CA ILE A 21 -3.27 0.30 5.39
C ILE A 21 -2.76 0.69 4.00
N ASP A 22 -3.56 1.49 3.30
CA ASP A 22 -3.26 1.95 1.95
C ASP A 22 -2.42 3.23 2.00
N VAL A 23 -1.18 3.15 1.52
CA VAL A 23 -0.21 4.26 1.52
C VAL A 23 -0.17 5.02 0.19
N ARG A 24 -1.12 4.76 -0.71
CA ARG A 24 -1.32 5.57 -1.92
C ARG A 24 -1.81 6.97 -1.56
N ALA A 25 -1.68 7.91 -2.49
CA ALA A 25 -2.21 9.26 -2.26
C ALA A 25 -3.75 9.24 -2.22
N PRO A 26 -4.39 10.22 -1.55
CA PRO A 26 -5.84 10.29 -1.41
C PRO A 26 -6.58 10.13 -2.74
N ILE A 27 -6.15 10.81 -3.82
CA ILE A 27 -6.79 10.71 -5.13
C ILE A 27 -6.79 9.27 -5.70
N GLU A 28 -5.76 8.47 -5.41
CA GLU A 28 -5.74 7.07 -5.85
C GLU A 28 -6.68 6.20 -5.02
N PHE A 29 -6.83 6.50 -3.73
CA PHE A 29 -7.68 5.78 -2.81
C PHE A 29 -9.17 6.05 -3.11
N GLU A 30 -9.52 7.31 -3.35
CA GLU A 30 -10.88 7.74 -3.73
C GLU A 30 -11.34 7.12 -5.07
N GLN A 31 -10.42 6.95 -6.02
CA GLN A 31 -10.70 6.26 -7.30
C GLN A 31 -11.03 4.77 -7.12
N GLY A 32 -10.66 4.19 -5.98
CA GLY A 32 -10.98 2.81 -5.66
C GLY A 32 -10.09 2.30 -4.54
N ALA A 33 -10.72 1.72 -3.52
CA ALA A 33 -10.08 1.10 -2.37
C ALA A 33 -10.62 -0.32 -2.15
N MET A 34 -9.89 -1.13 -1.37
CA MET A 34 -10.41 -2.41 -0.92
C MET A 34 -11.36 -2.18 0.28
N PRO A 35 -12.39 -3.02 0.45
CA PRO A 35 -13.24 -2.97 1.64
C PRO A 35 -12.41 -3.00 2.93
N GLY A 36 -12.77 -2.16 3.90
CA GLY A 36 -12.07 -2.08 5.19
C GLY A 36 -10.67 -1.45 5.16
N ALA A 37 -10.18 -1.00 3.99
CA ALA A 37 -8.91 -0.29 3.92
C ALA A 37 -9.00 1.11 4.54
N ILE A 38 -7.95 1.53 5.23
CA ILE A 38 -7.75 2.91 5.69
C ILE A 38 -6.63 3.56 4.88
N ASN A 39 -6.80 4.84 4.52
CA ASN A 39 -5.78 5.57 3.79
C ASN A 39 -4.86 6.34 4.74
N LEU A 40 -3.57 6.00 4.72
CA LEU A 40 -2.51 6.72 5.42
C LEU A 40 -1.39 6.99 4.42
N PRO A 41 -1.49 8.08 3.65
CA PRO A 41 -0.68 8.27 2.45
C PRO A 41 0.80 8.47 2.77
N LEU A 42 1.67 7.81 1.99
CA LEU A 42 3.09 8.17 1.98
C LEU A 42 3.30 9.56 1.36
N MET A 43 2.43 9.96 0.43
CA MET A 43 2.49 11.25 -0.26
C MET A 43 1.08 11.79 -0.48
N MET A 44 0.91 13.09 -0.30
CA MET A 44 -0.29 13.81 -0.72
C MET A 44 -0.36 13.92 -2.25
N ASP A 45 -1.49 14.36 -2.80
CA ASP A 45 -1.74 14.34 -4.25
C ASP A 45 -0.75 15.19 -5.05
N ASP A 46 -0.41 16.37 -4.54
CA ASP A 46 0.57 17.30 -5.11
C ASP A 46 1.99 16.74 -5.06
N GLU A 47 2.41 16.20 -3.92
CA GLU A 47 3.70 15.53 -3.75
C GLU A 47 3.83 14.34 -4.70
N ARG A 48 2.77 13.53 -4.81
CA ARG A 48 2.73 12.39 -5.72
C ARG A 48 2.79 12.82 -7.18
N ALA A 49 2.08 13.89 -7.55
CA ALA A 49 2.14 14.43 -8.91
C ALA A 49 3.54 14.94 -9.26
N ALA A 50 4.21 15.62 -8.32
CA ALA A 50 5.58 16.11 -8.47
C ALA A 50 6.58 14.95 -8.64
N VAL A 51 6.53 13.94 -7.77
CA VAL A 51 7.39 12.75 -7.84
C VAL A 51 7.12 11.95 -9.11
N GLY A 52 5.85 11.76 -9.49
CA GLY A 52 5.48 11.08 -10.73
C GLY A 52 5.99 11.80 -11.98
N THR A 53 5.97 13.13 -11.98
CA THR A 53 6.52 13.94 -13.07
C THR A 53 8.04 13.83 -13.11
N CYS A 54 8.71 13.92 -11.96
CA CYS A 54 10.16 13.73 -11.85
C CYS A 54 10.58 12.36 -12.35
N TYR A 55 9.87 11.29 -11.97
CA TYR A 55 10.15 9.93 -12.43
C TYR A 55 10.12 9.82 -13.95
N LYS A 56 9.08 10.37 -14.59
CA LYS A 56 8.95 10.34 -16.05
C LYS A 56 10.04 11.13 -16.77
N ARG A 57 10.50 12.25 -16.19
CA ARG A 57 11.44 13.17 -16.85
C ARG A 57 12.91 12.88 -16.54
N GLN A 58 13.20 12.39 -15.34
CA GLN A 58 14.54 12.33 -14.76
C GLN A 58 14.89 10.95 -14.19
N GLY A 59 13.97 9.99 -14.25
CA GLY A 59 14.22 8.61 -13.82
C GLY A 59 14.00 8.35 -12.33
N ALA A 60 14.26 7.10 -11.94
CA ALA A 60 13.91 6.57 -10.63
C ALA A 60 14.67 7.24 -9.48
N ASP A 61 15.98 7.41 -9.61
CA ASP A 61 16.83 7.94 -8.53
C ASP A 61 16.49 9.40 -8.21
N ALA A 62 16.27 10.22 -9.24
CA ALA A 62 15.85 11.61 -9.07
C ALA A 62 14.48 11.71 -8.39
N ALA A 63 13.53 10.84 -8.76
CA ALA A 63 12.21 10.79 -8.14
C ALA A 63 12.27 10.33 -6.68
N LEU A 64 13.12 9.36 -6.36
CA LEU A 64 13.35 8.90 -5.00
C LEU A 64 13.96 10.01 -4.14
N ALA A 65 14.98 10.71 -4.64
CA ALA A 65 15.59 11.85 -3.96
C ALA A 65 14.59 12.99 -3.75
N LEU A 66 13.74 13.28 -4.74
CA LEU A 66 12.65 14.25 -4.58
C LEU A 66 11.66 13.80 -3.51
N GLY A 67 11.24 12.53 -3.53
CA GLY A 67 10.34 11.98 -2.52
C GLY A 67 10.88 12.12 -1.10
N HIS A 68 12.16 11.82 -0.89
CA HIS A 68 12.80 12.03 0.42
C HIS A 68 12.87 13.49 0.83
N ARG A 69 13.02 14.42 -0.10
CA ARG A 69 13.00 15.87 0.21
C ARG A 69 11.60 16.36 0.56
N LEU A 70 10.57 15.88 -0.14
CA LEU A 70 9.18 16.26 0.13
C LEU A 70 8.67 15.67 1.45
N VAL A 71 9.07 14.44 1.77
CA VAL A 71 8.64 13.71 2.97
C VAL A 71 9.79 13.62 3.97
N CYS A 72 10.13 14.75 4.58
CA CYS A 72 11.20 14.87 5.58
C CYS A 72 10.72 15.62 6.84
N GLY A 73 11.59 15.68 7.86
CA GLY A 73 11.33 16.43 9.11
C GLY A 73 9.98 16.08 9.75
N ASP A 74 9.23 17.11 10.11
CA ASP A 74 7.94 17.00 10.80
C ASP A 74 6.90 16.24 9.96
N ILE A 75 6.91 16.39 8.64
CA ILE A 75 5.97 15.67 7.75
C ILE A 75 6.21 14.17 7.84
N ARG A 76 7.47 13.74 7.76
CA ARG A 76 7.84 12.32 7.94
C ARG A 76 7.42 11.83 9.32
N GLN A 77 7.69 12.62 10.36
CA GLN A 77 7.38 12.24 11.73
C GLN A 77 5.86 12.08 11.94
N GLN A 78 5.06 13.03 11.45
CA GLN A 78 3.60 12.97 11.53
C GLN A 78 3.04 11.74 10.84
N ARG A 79 3.52 11.42 9.63
CA ARG A 79 3.10 10.22 8.90
C ARG A 79 3.51 8.94 9.63
N LEU A 80 4.73 8.92 10.19
CA LEU A 80 5.22 7.79 10.99
C LEU A 80 4.36 7.54 12.24
N GLU A 81 4.01 8.58 12.99
CA GLU A 81 3.14 8.44 14.15
C GLU A 81 1.73 7.96 13.76
N ALA A 82 1.20 8.41 12.62
CA ALA A 82 -0.08 7.93 12.11
C ALA A 82 -0.04 6.43 11.78
N TRP A 83 1.02 5.95 11.12
CA TRP A 83 1.18 4.51 10.85
C TRP A 83 1.39 3.71 12.13
N LYS A 84 2.17 4.21 13.11
CA LYS A 84 2.33 3.56 14.41
C LYS A 84 0.99 3.40 15.13
N ALA A 85 0.18 4.45 15.18
CA ALA A 85 -1.16 4.41 15.76
C ALA A 85 -2.07 3.40 15.04
N ALA A 86 -1.99 3.31 13.71
CA ALA A 86 -2.72 2.31 12.95
C ALA A 86 -2.29 0.88 13.30
N TYR A 87 -0.99 0.61 13.46
CA TYR A 87 -0.48 -0.70 13.85
C TYR A 87 -0.76 -1.06 15.31
N GLN A 88 -0.94 -0.08 16.20
CA GLN A 88 -1.48 -0.35 17.55
C GLN A 88 -2.92 -0.85 17.50
N ARG A 89 -3.74 -0.31 16.57
CA ARG A 89 -5.13 -0.72 16.39
C ARG A 89 -5.28 -2.00 15.56
N PHE A 90 -4.40 -2.19 14.58
CA PHE A 90 -4.43 -3.29 13.61
C PHE A 90 -3.04 -3.96 13.52
N PRO A 91 -2.63 -4.73 14.54
CA PRO A 91 -1.27 -5.28 14.62
C PRO A 91 -0.93 -6.26 13.48
N ASN A 92 -1.94 -6.88 12.88
CA ASN A 92 -1.79 -7.79 11.73
C ASN A 92 -2.16 -7.12 10.39
N GLY A 93 -2.23 -5.78 10.35
CA GLY A 93 -2.60 -5.04 9.16
C GLY A 93 -1.55 -5.12 8.06
N TYR A 94 -2.00 -5.18 6.81
CA TYR A 94 -1.11 -5.22 5.65
C TYR A 94 -0.92 -3.83 5.06
N LEU A 95 0.32 -3.46 4.76
CA LEU A 95 0.62 -2.26 3.98
C LEU A 95 0.38 -2.52 2.49
N CYS A 96 -0.32 -1.61 1.83
CA CYS A 96 -0.62 -1.70 0.42
C CYS A 96 -0.26 -0.40 -0.30
N CYS A 97 0.41 -0.49 -1.45
CA CYS A 97 0.49 0.61 -2.40
C CYS A 97 -0.06 0.17 -3.77
N ALA A 98 0.02 1.00 -4.81
CA ALA A 98 -0.60 0.69 -6.10
C ALA A 98 -0.16 -0.65 -6.72
N ARG A 99 1.13 -1.00 -6.59
CA ARG A 99 1.73 -2.16 -7.28
C ARG A 99 2.71 -2.96 -6.41
N GLY A 100 2.71 -2.76 -5.09
CA GLY A 100 3.68 -3.41 -4.19
C GLY A 100 5.14 -2.97 -4.42
N GLY A 101 5.35 -1.75 -4.94
CA GLY A 101 6.67 -1.22 -5.28
C GLY A 101 7.32 -0.42 -4.14
N GLN A 102 8.16 0.55 -4.50
CA GLN A 102 8.99 1.31 -3.56
C GLN A 102 8.20 1.99 -2.43
N ARG A 103 7.00 2.53 -2.71
CA ARG A 103 6.22 3.29 -1.72
C ARG A 103 5.90 2.49 -0.46
N SER A 104 5.38 1.27 -0.61
CA SER A 104 5.08 0.40 0.54
C SER A 104 6.35 -0.07 1.26
N HIS A 105 7.45 -0.30 0.52
CA HIS A 105 8.73 -0.69 1.11
C HIS A 105 9.39 0.43 1.91
N ILE A 106 9.26 1.70 1.48
CA ILE A 106 9.76 2.86 2.23
C ILE A 106 9.02 2.96 3.57
N VAL A 107 7.69 2.87 3.55
CA VAL A 107 6.88 2.91 4.78
C VAL A 107 7.20 1.73 5.69
N GLN A 108 7.33 0.52 5.12
CA GLN A 108 7.74 -0.66 5.88
C GLN A 108 9.09 -0.46 6.57
N ARG A 109 10.09 0.06 5.84
CA ARG A 109 11.42 0.31 6.42
C ARG A 109 11.34 1.31 7.59
N TRP A 110 10.61 2.41 7.42
CA TRP A 110 10.46 3.40 8.48
C TRP A 110 9.72 2.85 9.71
N LEU A 111 8.72 2.00 9.52
CA LEU A 111 8.05 1.30 10.64
C LEU A 111 8.98 0.29 11.31
N GLN A 112 9.77 -0.45 10.52
CA GLN A 112 10.74 -1.41 11.02
C GLN A 112 11.84 -0.74 11.85
N GLU A 113 12.30 0.45 11.47
CA GLU A 113 13.21 1.29 12.27
C GLU A 113 12.64 1.62 13.67
N THR A 114 11.32 1.59 13.82
CA THR A 114 10.62 1.78 15.11
C THR A 114 10.26 0.47 15.83
N GLY A 115 10.67 -0.67 15.27
CA GLY A 115 10.40 -2.01 15.83
C GLY A 115 9.05 -2.62 15.42
N ILE A 116 8.32 -2.02 14.47
CA ILE A 116 7.06 -2.56 13.96
C ILE A 116 7.34 -3.36 12.68
N ASP A 117 7.11 -4.67 12.73
CA ASP A 117 7.11 -5.51 11.54
C ASP A 117 5.73 -5.48 10.88
N CYS A 118 5.69 -5.09 9.61
CA CYS A 118 4.45 -4.96 8.86
C CYS A 118 4.54 -5.74 7.54
N PRO A 119 3.60 -6.67 7.29
CA PRO A 119 3.56 -7.37 6.02
C PRO A 119 3.10 -6.45 4.89
N LEU A 120 3.64 -6.65 3.68
CA LEU A 120 3.22 -5.94 2.48
C LEU A 120 2.24 -6.77 1.67
N ILE A 121 1.32 -6.13 0.96
CA ILE A 121 0.62 -6.76 -0.16
C ILE A 121 1.55 -6.79 -1.38
N GLU A 122 2.01 -7.98 -1.75
CA GLU A 122 2.74 -8.23 -2.99
C GLU A 122 1.86 -7.84 -4.18
N GLY A 123 2.43 -7.16 -5.18
CA GLY A 123 1.65 -6.63 -6.31
C GLY A 123 0.63 -5.53 -5.97
N GLY A 124 0.46 -5.20 -4.69
CA GLY A 124 -0.34 -4.08 -4.18
C GLY A 124 -1.82 -4.11 -4.53
N TYR A 125 -2.45 -2.93 -4.54
CA TYR A 125 -3.86 -2.75 -4.84
C TYR A 125 -4.25 -3.35 -6.19
N LYS A 126 -3.35 -3.28 -7.18
CA LYS A 126 -3.57 -3.88 -8.49
C LYS A 126 -3.82 -5.39 -8.38
N ALA A 127 -3.01 -6.12 -7.61
CA ALA A 127 -3.16 -7.56 -7.45
C ALA A 127 -4.50 -7.90 -6.78
N LEU A 128 -4.81 -7.25 -5.65
CA LEU A 128 -6.09 -7.42 -4.95
C LEU A 128 -7.29 -7.14 -5.85
N ARG A 129 -7.26 -6.02 -6.59
CA ARG A 129 -8.32 -5.65 -7.54
C ARG A 129 -8.47 -6.67 -8.66
N GLN A 130 -7.36 -7.17 -9.22
CA GLN A 130 -7.41 -8.19 -10.27
C GLN A 130 -8.00 -9.50 -9.75
N THR A 131 -7.65 -9.92 -8.54
CA THR A 131 -8.23 -11.11 -7.90
C THR A 131 -9.74 -10.95 -7.68
N ALA A 132 -10.19 -9.80 -7.17
CA ALA A 132 -11.61 -9.52 -6.96
C ALA A 132 -12.40 -9.55 -8.29
N ILE A 133 -11.85 -8.92 -9.34
CA ILE A 133 -12.43 -8.95 -10.68
C ILE A 133 -12.52 -10.39 -11.20
N GLN A 134 -11.45 -11.17 -11.11
CA GLN A 134 -11.43 -12.55 -11.57
C GLN A 134 -12.45 -13.42 -10.83
N ALA A 135 -12.56 -13.27 -9.51
CA ALA A 135 -13.56 -13.98 -8.71
C ALA A 135 -14.99 -13.62 -9.14
N THR A 136 -15.24 -12.34 -9.42
CA THR A 136 -16.54 -11.87 -9.91
C THR A 136 -16.88 -12.47 -11.26
N TRP A 137 -15.92 -12.52 -12.20
CA TRP A 137 -16.11 -13.15 -13.50
C TRP A 137 -16.41 -14.66 -13.38
N GLN A 138 -15.68 -15.38 -12.55
CA GLN A 138 -15.91 -16.81 -12.32
C GLN A 138 -17.33 -17.07 -11.78
N LEU A 139 -17.80 -16.25 -10.84
CA LEU A 139 -19.16 -16.36 -10.30
C LEU A 139 -20.23 -16.04 -11.35
N ALA A 140 -19.98 -15.03 -12.20
CA ALA A 140 -20.90 -14.68 -13.28
C ALA A 140 -21.00 -15.80 -14.34
N GLN A 141 -19.89 -16.46 -14.67
CA GLN A 141 -19.86 -17.57 -15.63
C GLN A 141 -20.50 -18.85 -15.08
N ASN A 142 -20.32 -19.14 -13.78
CA ASN A 142 -20.88 -20.32 -13.14
C ASN A 142 -22.40 -20.25 -12.89
N ARG A 143 -23.05 -19.10 -13.10
CA ARG A 143 -24.52 -18.95 -12.99
C ARG A 143 -25.29 -19.35 -14.25
N TYR A 144 -24.60 -19.83 -15.30
CA TYR A 144 -25.21 -20.27 -16.55
C TYR A 144 -25.38 -21.80 -16.67
N PHE A 145 -25.34 -22.54 -15.54
CA PHE A 145 -25.77 -23.93 -15.45
C PHE A 145 -26.68 -24.12 -14.23
#